data_AF-A0A1I4AAU8-F1
#
_entry.id   AF-A0A1I4AAU8-F1
#
_cell.length_a   1.000
_cell.length_b   1.000
_cell.length_c   1.000
_cell.angle_alpha   90.00
_cell.angle_beta   90.00
_cell.angle_gamma   90.00
#
_symmetry.space_group_name_H-M   'P 1'
#
loop_
_entity.id
_entity.type
_entity.pdbx_description
1 polymer ?
#
loop_
_entity_poly.entity_id
_entity_poly.type
_entity_poly.pdbx_seq_one_letter_code
_entity_poly.pdbx_strand_id
1 'polypeptide(L)' 'MGFEADHYAGGMHLYAASLEDPTKFNPTFHVNWKDKLPWLAMEDDLTKYDTTLLHAPEDLSAYELGGIGANAAKGRKEA' A
#
# COMPACT_ATOMS: atom_id res chain seq x y z
N MET A 1 -3.92 -2.34 14.84
CA MET A 1 -3.83 -3.77 14.47
C MET A 1 -3.13 -3.88 13.13
N GLY A 2 -2.15 -4.78 13.00
CA GLY A 2 -1.39 -4.97 11.76
C GLY A 2 -1.10 -6.44 11.50
N PHE A 3 -0.91 -6.79 10.22
CA PHE A 3 -0.62 -8.15 9.77
C PHE A 3 0.65 -8.14 8.92
N GLU A 4 1.57 -9.05 9.22
CA GLU A 4 2.68 -9.37 8.34
C GLU A 4 2.22 -10.44 7.34
N ALA A 5 2.58 -10.28 6.08
CA ALA A 5 2.26 -11.25 5.04
C ALA A 5 3.49 -12.08 4.68
N ASP A 6 3.35 -13.41 4.61
CA ASP A 6 4.46 -14.33 4.29
C ASP A 6 5.16 -14.01 2.96
N HIS A 7 4.41 -13.45 2.01
CA HIS A 7 4.89 -13.14 0.65
C HIS A 7 5.40 -11.69 0.51
N TYR A 8 5.38 -10.88 1.58
CA TYR A 8 6.00 -9.56 1.65
C TYR A 8 6.86 -9.45 2.91
N ALA A 9 8.02 -10.11 2.91
CA ALA A 9 8.92 -10.11 4.07
C ALA A 9 9.30 -8.68 4.49
N GLY A 10 8.97 -8.30 5.73
CA GLY A 10 9.16 -6.94 6.26
C GLY A 10 8.04 -5.94 5.92
N GLY A 11 7.03 -6.34 5.16
CA GLY A 11 5.84 -5.55 4.86
C GLY A 11 4.73 -5.77 5.89
N MET A 12 4.28 -4.69 6.53
CA MET A 12 3.17 -4.71 7.49
C MET A 12 1.96 -3.97 6.91
N HIS A 13 0.82 -4.66 6.81
CA HIS A 13 -0.46 -4.06 6.44
C HIS A 13 -1.18 -3.57 7.69
N LEU A 14 -1.65 -2.33 7.66
CA LEU A 14 -2.34 -1.67 8.78
C LEU A 14 -3.74 -1.26 8.34
N TYR A 15 -4.70 -1.41 9.24
CA TYR A 15 -6.02 -0.83 9.06
C TYR A 15 -6.05 0.55 9.71
N ALA A 16 -6.22 1.61 8.90
CA ALA A 16 -6.21 2.99 9.37
C ALA A 16 -7.20 3.24 10.53
N ALA A 17 -8.38 2.59 10.48
CA ALA A 17 -9.38 2.66 11.54
C ALA A 17 -8.93 2.08 12.90
N SER A 18 -7.79 1.39 12.94
CA SER A 18 -7.22 0.82 14.17
C SER A 18 -6.05 1.65 14.75
N LEU A 19 -5.77 2.83 14.18
CA LEU A 19 -4.79 3.77 14.72
C LEU A 19 -5.40 4.58 15.87
N GLU A 20 -4.55 5.09 16.77
CA GLU A 20 -4.97 6.01 17.84
C GLU A 20 -5.62 7.28 17.29
N ASP A 21 -5.08 7.79 16.18
CA ASP A 21 -5.64 8.90 15.43
C ASP A 21 -5.72 8.55 13.93
N PRO A 22 -6.86 8.02 13.46
CA PRO A 22 -7.05 7.66 12.06
C PRO A 22 -6.95 8.84 11.09
N THR A 23 -7.17 10.08 11.56
CA THR A 23 -7.19 11.27 10.70
C THR A 23 -5.79 11.66 10.19
N LYS A 24 -4.74 11.16 10.84
CA LYS A 24 -3.34 11.35 10.41
C LYS A 24 -2.96 10.50 9.20
N PHE A 25 -3.77 9.52 8.84
CA PHE A 25 -3.56 8.73 7.64
C PHE A 25 -4.38 9.31 6.49
N ASN A 26 -3.70 9.77 5.43
CA ASN A 26 -4.35 10.32 4.24
C ASN A 26 -4.20 9.35 3.06
N PRO A 27 -5.23 8.55 2.72
CA PRO A 27 -5.18 7.67 1.55
C PRO A 27 -5.07 8.50 0.26
N THR A 28 -4.31 8.02 -0.71
CA THR A 28 -4.03 8.74 -1.96
C THR A 28 -4.62 8.06 -3.20
N PHE A 29 -4.93 6.76 -3.13
CA PHE A 29 -5.58 5.99 -4.20
C PHE A 29 -6.11 4.65 -3.67
N HIS A 30 -6.93 3.99 -4.49
CA HIS A 30 -7.46 2.65 -4.27
C HIS A 30 -6.81 1.63 -5.21
N VAL A 31 -6.61 0.40 -4.73
CA VAL A 31 -6.17 -0.76 -5.51
C VAL A 31 -7.18 -1.90 -5.36
N ASN A 32 -7.14 -2.88 -6.26
CA ASN A 32 -8.08 -4.02 -6.30
C ASN A 32 -9.56 -3.58 -6.37
N TRP A 33 -9.83 -2.44 -7.01
CA TRP A 33 -11.16 -1.83 -7.05
C TRP A 33 -12.23 -2.76 -7.66
N LYS A 34 -11.86 -3.54 -8.69
CA LYS A 34 -12.75 -4.50 -9.35
C LYS A 34 -13.29 -5.58 -8.41
N ASP A 35 -12.53 -5.92 -7.37
CA ASP A 35 -12.85 -6.99 -6.42
C ASP A 35 -13.55 -6.45 -5.16
N LYS A 36 -13.91 -5.15 -5.14
CA LYS A 36 -14.65 -4.56 -4.02
C LYS A 36 -16.05 -5.18 -3.91
N LEU A 37 -16.57 -5.20 -2.69
CA LEU A 37 -17.93 -5.67 -2.46
C LEU A 37 -18.96 -4.77 -3.19
N PRO A 38 -19.97 -5.36 -3.88
CA PRO A 38 -20.94 -4.58 -4.65
C PRO A 38 -21.69 -3.52 -3.84
N TRP A 39 -21.92 -3.78 -2.56
CA TRP A 39 -22.64 -2.88 -1.64
C TRP A 39 -21.75 -1.82 -1.00
N LEU A 40 -20.42 -1.89 -1.14
CA LEU A 40 -19.51 -0.91 -0.56
C LEU A 40 -19.47 0.34 -1.44
N ALA A 41 -20.22 1.38 -1.11
CA ALA A 41 -20.11 2.68 -1.75
C ALA A 41 -18.91 3.44 -1.16
N MET A 42 -18.04 3.98 -2.03
CA MET A 42 -17.00 4.94 -1.64
C MET A 42 -17.22 6.22 -2.43
N GLU A 43 -17.39 7.32 -1.72
CA GLU A 43 -17.79 8.62 -2.26
C GLU A 43 -16.61 9.61 -2.38
N ASP A 44 -15.38 9.09 -2.40
CA ASP A 44 -14.18 9.90 -2.58
C ASP A 44 -13.80 10.08 -4.06
N ASP A 45 -12.99 11.12 -4.29
CA ASP A 45 -12.43 11.46 -5.61
C ASP A 45 -11.06 10.81 -5.86
N LEU A 46 -10.63 9.85 -5.02
CA LEU A 46 -9.32 9.23 -5.19
C LEU A 46 -9.29 8.36 -6.44
N THR A 47 -8.12 8.28 -7.07
CA THR A 47 -7.87 7.39 -8.21
C THR A 47 -8.12 5.94 -7.82
N LYS A 48 -8.76 5.18 -8.71
CA LYS A 48 -9.16 3.78 -8.47
C LYS A 48 -8.48 2.88 -9.49
N TYR A 49 -7.64 1.95 -9.01
CA TYR A 49 -6.98 0.94 -9.83
C TYR A 49 -7.61 -0.43 -9.62
N ASP A 50 -7.84 -1.17 -10.70
CA ASP A 50 -8.49 -2.48 -10.66
C ASP A 50 -7.61 -3.58 -10.06
N THR A 51 -6.30 -3.40 -10.00
CA THR A 51 -5.32 -4.38 -9.49
C THR A 51 -4.32 -3.70 -8.55
N THR A 52 -3.38 -4.48 -8.00
CA THR A 52 -2.25 -3.95 -7.23
C THR A 52 -1.26 -3.20 -8.14
N LEU A 53 -0.43 -2.34 -7.54
CA LEU A 53 0.64 -1.62 -8.24
C LEU A 53 1.67 -2.54 -8.90
N LEU A 54 1.86 -3.77 -8.37
CA LEU A 54 2.71 -4.79 -8.99
C LEU A 54 2.23 -5.18 -10.40
N HIS A 55 0.94 -5.00 -10.67
CA HIS A 55 0.31 -5.31 -11.95
C HIS A 55 -0.23 -4.07 -12.65
N ALA A 56 0.27 -2.88 -12.29
CA ALA A 56 -0.08 -1.66 -12.99
C ALA A 56 0.37 -1.77 -14.46
N PRO A 57 -0.43 -1.27 -15.42
CA PRO A 57 -0.07 -1.25 -16.83
C PRO A 57 1.11 -0.30 -17.13
N GLU A 58 1.44 0.59 -16.19
CA GLU A 58 2.55 1.53 -16.24
C GLU A 58 3.64 1.13 -15.24
N ASP A 59 4.91 1.39 -15.57
CA ASP A 59 6.04 1.16 -14.68
C ASP A 59 6.03 2.18 -13.52
N LEU A 60 5.57 1.71 -12.37
CA LEU A 60 5.51 2.49 -11.12
C LEU A 60 6.67 2.15 -10.17
N SER A 61 7.82 1.70 -10.68
CA SER A 61 9.04 1.41 -9.89
C SER A 61 9.54 2.60 -9.06
N ALA A 62 9.14 3.83 -9.39
CA ALA A 62 9.34 5.00 -8.53
C ALA A 62 8.70 4.86 -7.14
N TYR A 63 7.64 4.05 -6.99
CA TYR A 63 6.99 3.75 -5.71
C TYR A 63 7.83 2.80 -4.84
N GLU A 64 8.60 1.88 -5.44
CA GLU A 64 9.51 0.98 -4.71
C GLU A 64 10.67 1.73 -4.05
N LEU A 65 11.11 2.84 -4.65
CA LEU A 65 12.20 3.66 -4.13
C LEU A 65 11.79 4.55 -2.94
N GLY A 66 10.50 4.64 -2.60
CA GLY A 66 9.99 5.52 -1.52
C GLY A 66 9.39 4.79 -0.31
N GLY A 67 8.97 3.54 -0.43
CA GLY A 67 8.28 2.81 0.63
C GLY A 67 9.21 1.89 1.42
N ILE A 68 9.55 2.24 2.67
CA ILE A 68 10.10 1.44 3.78
C ILE A 68 11.31 0.47 3.53
N GLY A 69 11.66 0.16 2.28
CA GLY A 69 12.76 -0.71 1.86
C GLY A 69 13.96 0.05 1.29
N ALA A 70 13.80 1.31 0.90
CA ALA A 70 14.90 2.13 0.39
C ALA A 70 16.01 2.38 1.44
N ASN A 71 15.63 2.46 2.73
CA ASN A 71 16.60 2.57 3.83
C ASN A 71 17.18 1.21 4.26
N ALA A 72 16.48 0.09 4.02
CA ALA A 72 16.99 -1.25 4.34
C ALA A 72 18.02 -1.76 3.32
N ALA A 73 17.97 -1.28 2.07
CA ALA A 73 18.93 -1.63 1.03
C ALA A 73 20.29 -0.91 1.18
N LYS A 74 20.34 0.22 1.90
CA LYS A 74 21.56 1.04 2.04
C LYS A 74 22.58 0.47 3.05
N GLY A 75 22.24 -0.57 3.80
CA GLY A 75 23.09 -1.18 4.83
C GLY A 75 23.70 -2.56 4.50
N ARG A 76 23.51 -3.09 3.28
CA ARG A 76 24.03 -4.42 2.89
C ARG A 76 25.09 -4.41 1.78
N LYS A 77 25.92 -3.37 1.78
CA LYS A 77 27.22 -3.41 1.08
C LYS A 77 28.28 -2.83 2.00
N GLU A 78 28.79 -3.68 2.88
CA GLU A 78 30.18 -3.68 3.35
C GLU A 78 30.34 -4.90 4.28
N ALA A 79 30.68 -6.02 3.64
CA ALA A 79 31.46 -7.11 4.20
C ALA A 79 32.68 -7.28 3.28
#